data_AF-A0A820ZRZ0-F1
#
_entry.id   AF-A0A820ZRZ0-F1
#
_cell.length_a   1.000
_cell.length_b   1.000
_cell.length_c   1.000
_cell.angle_alpha   90.00
_cell.angle_beta   90.00
_cell.angle_gamma   90.00
#
_symmetry.space_group_name_H-M   'P 1'
#
loop_
_entity.id
_entity.type
_entity.pdbx_description
1 polymer ?
#
loop_
_entity_poly.entity_id
_entity_poly.type
_entity_poly.pdbx_seq_one_letter_code
_entity_poly.pdbx_strand_id
1 'polypeptide(L)'
;MEHLIPCKDSIYCLDQYSPQKSLNHNQTYSYPCRFSELCRNIHDVPHSIQFTHNKHDVPQCKCDMNCSNLTDPAHRFYYRHAGLPNYLIPCWNQQQC
;
A
#
# COMPACT_ATOMS: atom_id res chain seq x y z
N MET A 1 21.82 -3.15 6.14
CA MET A 1 20.79 -3.21 5.07
C MET A 1 20.41 -1.79 4.77
N GLU A 2 20.74 -1.29 3.59
CA GLU A 2 20.37 0.08 3.19
C GLU A 2 18.88 0.12 2.90
N HIS A 3 18.14 0.97 3.60
CA HIS A 3 16.73 1.21 3.33
C HIS A 3 16.61 2.11 2.10
N LEU A 4 15.76 1.72 1.14
CA LEU A 4 15.48 2.52 -0.05
C LEU A 4 14.81 3.84 0.31
N ILE A 5 15.02 4.86 -0.52
CA ILE A 5 14.47 6.20 -0.30
C ILE A 5 12.93 6.12 -0.39
N PRO A 6 12.16 6.67 0.56
CA PRO A 6 10.70 6.68 0.43
C PRO A 6 10.25 7.40 -0.85
N CYS A 7 9.40 6.76 -1.66
CA CYS A 7 8.83 7.40 -2.83
C CYS A 7 7.94 8.58 -2.41
N LYS A 8 8.12 9.74 -3.05
CA LYS A 8 7.32 10.95 -2.78
C LYS A 8 5.84 10.75 -3.07
N ASP A 9 5.53 9.94 -4.09
CA ASP A 9 4.16 9.63 -4.50
C ASP A 9 3.53 8.53 -3.63
N SER A 10 4.32 7.89 -2.75
CA SER A 10 3.83 6.91 -1.78
C SER A 10 2.98 5.81 -2.44
N ILE A 11 1.84 5.45 -1.86
CA ILE A 11 0.88 4.47 -2.40
C ILE A 11 0.25 4.89 -3.74
N TYR A 12 0.43 6.15 -4.16
CA TYR A 12 -0.07 6.70 -5.43
C TYR A 12 0.96 6.63 -6.56
N CYS A 13 2.14 6.07 -6.31
CA CYS A 13 3.17 5.96 -7.32
C CYS A 13 2.78 4.98 -8.43
N LEU A 14 2.51 5.51 -9.62
CA LEU A 14 2.20 4.70 -10.81
C LEU A 14 3.44 3.98 -11.36
N ASP A 15 4.61 4.58 -11.17
CA ASP A 15 5.88 4.03 -11.66
C ASP A 15 6.25 2.72 -10.94
N GLN A 16 5.75 2.52 -9.71
CA GLN A 16 5.90 1.27 -8.97
C GLN A 16 5.30 0.07 -9.70
N TYR A 17 4.18 0.28 -10.40
CA TYR A 17 3.38 -0.77 -11.02
C TYR A 17 3.49 -0.78 -12.56
N SER A 18 4.15 0.23 -13.14
CA SER A 18 4.38 0.29 -14.58
C SER A 18 5.34 -0.83 -15.04
N PRO A 19 4.98 -1.63 -16.05
CA PRO A 19 5.89 -2.64 -16.61
C PRO A 19 7.23 -2.09 -17.09
N GLN A 20 7.25 -0.84 -17.56
CA GLN A 20 8.45 -0.21 -18.13
C GLN A 20 9.37 0.40 -17.06
N LYS A 21 8.81 0.86 -15.93
CA LYS A 21 9.56 1.65 -14.94
C LYS A 21 9.80 0.92 -13.62
N SER A 22 8.91 0.00 -13.25
CA SER A 22 8.92 -0.68 -11.94
C SER A 22 10.26 -1.32 -11.59
N LEU A 23 10.95 -1.93 -12.56
CA LEU A 23 12.24 -2.60 -12.33
C LEU A 23 13.29 -1.68 -11.71
N ASN A 24 13.53 -0.51 -12.30
CA ASN A 24 14.51 0.45 -11.80
C ASN A 24 13.95 1.28 -10.64
N HIS A 25 12.65 1.64 -10.72
CA HIS A 25 12.02 2.47 -9.72
C HIS A 25 11.95 1.78 -8.34
N ASN A 26 11.62 0.49 -8.31
CA ASN A 26 11.52 -0.31 -7.07
C ASN A 26 12.87 -0.80 -6.53
N GLN A 27 13.97 -0.55 -7.25
CA GLN A 27 15.34 -0.69 -6.74
C GLN A 27 15.84 0.57 -6.05
N THR A 28 15.21 1.72 -6.31
CA THR A 28 15.62 3.03 -5.77
C THR A 28 14.73 3.46 -4.61
N TYR A 29 13.43 3.18 -4.72
CA TYR A 29 12.42 3.69 -3.81
C TYR A 29 11.69 2.62 -3.01
N SER A 30 11.36 2.95 -1.76
CA SER A 30 10.46 2.18 -0.90
C SER A 30 9.05 2.77 -0.86
N TYR A 31 8.07 1.93 -0.52
CA TYR A 31 6.64 2.30 -0.48
C TYR A 31 5.98 1.80 0.79
N PRO A 32 4.90 2.42 1.28
CA PRO A 32 4.12 1.84 2.36
C PRO A 32 3.56 0.47 1.98
N CYS A 33 3.74 -0.53 2.83
CA CYS A 33 3.08 -1.81 2.68
C CYS A 33 1.58 -1.62 2.82
N ARG A 34 0.81 -2.02 1.80
CA ARG A 34 -0.65 -1.95 1.83
C ARG A 34 -1.30 -2.73 2.99
N PHE A 35 -0.61 -3.73 3.52
CA PHE A 35 -1.08 -4.54 4.64
C PHE A 35 -0.54 -4.07 5.99
N SER A 36 0.54 -3.29 6.04
CA SER A 36 1.14 -2.80 7.29
C SER A 36 1.25 -3.92 8.33
N GLU A 37 0.56 -3.80 9.48
CA GLU A 37 0.47 -4.77 10.57
C GLU A 37 -0.10 -6.15 10.19
N LEU A 38 -0.84 -6.23 9.09
CA LEU A 38 -1.40 -7.48 8.55
C LEU A 38 -0.46 -8.17 7.55
N CYS A 39 0.70 -7.59 7.25
CA CYS A 39 1.64 -8.16 6.28
C CYS A 39 2.30 -9.43 6.83
N ARG A 40 2.17 -10.53 6.08
CA ARG A 40 2.81 -11.81 6.43
C ARG A 40 4.28 -11.90 6.02
N ASN A 41 4.73 -11.00 5.16
CA ASN A 41 6.05 -11.04 4.51
C ASN A 41 7.00 -9.96 5.04
N ILE A 42 6.74 -9.43 6.25
CA ILE A 42 7.50 -8.30 6.83
C ILE A 42 9.00 -8.59 6.97
N HIS A 43 9.39 -9.87 7.09
CA HIS A 43 10.78 -10.29 7.21
C HIS A 43 11.35 -10.88 5.90
N ASP A 44 10.53 -11.03 4.87
CA ASP A 44 10.94 -11.66 3.63
C ASP A 44 11.69 -10.68 2.74
N VAL A 45 12.86 -11.11 2.23
CA VAL A 45 13.58 -10.35 1.19
C VAL A 45 13.04 -10.79 -0.17
N PRO A 46 12.69 -9.86 -1.09
CA PRO A 46 12.99 -8.43 -1.07
C PRO A 46 11.92 -7.53 -0.41
N HIS A 47 10.80 -8.09 0.05
CA HIS A 47 9.64 -7.34 0.55
C HIS A 47 10.00 -6.35 1.67
N SER A 48 10.79 -6.78 2.65
CA SER A 48 11.22 -5.99 3.81
C SER A 48 12.11 -4.79 3.45
N ILE A 49 12.72 -4.79 2.27
CA ILE A 49 13.54 -3.69 1.74
C ILE A 49 12.67 -2.70 0.94
N GLN A 50 11.75 -3.24 0.13
CA GLN A 50 10.92 -2.46 -0.78
C GLN A 50 9.72 -1.81 -0.09
N PHE A 51 9.26 -2.38 1.01
CA PHE A 51 8.06 -1.91 1.69
C PHE A 51 8.32 -1.51 3.14
N THR A 52 7.73 -0.38 3.54
CA THR A 52 7.72 0.08 4.93
C THR A 52 6.45 -0.38 5.64
N HIS A 53 6.58 -0.85 6.87
CA HIS A 53 5.48 -1.42 7.67
C HIS A 53 5.13 -0.52 8.86
N ASN A 54 5.01 0.78 8.60
CA ASN A 54 4.56 1.71 9.62
C ASN A 54 3.10 1.41 9.97
N LYS A 55 2.78 1.44 11.27
CA LYS A 55 1.40 1.27 11.76
C LYS A 55 0.51 2.35 11.11
N HIS A 56 -0.59 1.93 10.50
CA HIS A 56 -1.59 2.86 9.96
C HIS A 56 -2.56 3.25 11.08
N ASP A 57 -2.18 4.27 11.86
CA ASP A 57 -2.88 4.68 13.08
C ASP A 57 -4.11 5.54 12.78
N VAL A 58 -5.11 4.92 12.14
CA VAL A 58 -6.39 5.54 11.80
C VAL A 58 -7.55 4.78 12.47
N PRO A 59 -8.68 5.44 12.75
CA PRO A 59 -9.82 4.79 13.38
C PRO A 59 -10.38 3.64 12.53
N GLN A 60 -10.93 2.62 13.20
CA GLN A 60 -11.70 1.59 12.52
C GLN A 60 -13.03 2.16 12.01
N CYS A 61 -13.39 1.83 10.76
CA CYS A 61 -14.67 2.22 10.20
C CYS A 61 -15.81 1.61 11.01
N LYS A 62 -16.82 2.41 11.37
CA LYS A 62 -17.99 1.93 12.12
C LYS A 62 -18.81 0.88 11.36
N CYS A 63 -18.82 0.96 10.03
CA CYS A 63 -19.53 0.02 9.18
C CYS A 63 -18.70 -1.22 8.84
N ASP A 64 -17.37 -1.18 9.04
CA ASP A 64 -16.41 -2.28 8.81
C ASP A 64 -16.73 -3.07 7.53
N MET A 65 -16.98 -4.39 7.63
CA MET A 65 -17.34 -5.26 6.50
C MET A 65 -18.57 -4.82 5.70
N ASN A 66 -19.49 -4.05 6.29
CA ASN A 66 -20.71 -3.53 5.64
C ASN A 66 -20.51 -2.13 5.04
N CYS A 67 -19.28 -1.63 4.98
CA CYS A 67 -19.02 -0.29 4.46
C CYS A 67 -19.22 -0.23 2.93
N SER A 68 -20.00 0.75 2.46
CA SER A 68 -20.18 1.01 1.03
C SER A 68 -18.92 1.56 0.35
N ASN A 69 -17.97 2.08 1.13
CA ASN A 69 -16.78 2.78 0.65
C ASN A 69 -15.52 1.91 0.74
N LEU A 70 -15.67 0.58 0.77
CA LEU A 70 -14.54 -0.36 0.85
C LEU A 70 -13.56 -0.23 -0.32
N THR A 71 -14.05 0.22 -1.48
CA THR A 71 -13.27 0.39 -2.72
C THR A 71 -12.77 1.83 -2.94
N ASP A 72 -13.13 2.78 -2.06
CA ASP A 72 -12.72 4.17 -2.17
C ASP A 72 -11.33 4.38 -1.52
N PRO A 73 -10.27 4.68 -2.29
CA PRO A 73 -8.93 4.88 -1.74
C PRO A 73 -8.85 6.02 -0.74
N ALA A 74 -9.66 7.08 -0.90
CA ALA A 74 -9.67 8.21 0.03
C ALA A 74 -10.28 7.80 1.38
N HIS A 75 -11.41 7.09 1.36
CA HIS A 75 -11.99 6.49 2.57
C HIS A 75 -11.02 5.56 3.29
N ARG A 76 -10.32 4.70 2.52
CA ARG A 76 -9.37 3.73 3.06
C ARG A 76 -8.11 4.36 3.65
N PHE A 77 -7.76 5.58 3.22
CA PHE A 77 -6.67 6.35 3.83
C PHE A 77 -7.00 6.86 5.24
N TYR A 78 -8.27 7.14 5.53
CA TYR A 78 -8.70 7.69 6.83
C TYR A 78 -9.34 6.65 7.77
N TYR A 79 -9.71 5.47 7.26
CA TYR A 79 -10.38 4.43 8.04
C TYR A 79 -9.89 3.03 7.73
N ARG A 80 -9.54 2.29 8.78
CA ARG A 80 -9.18 0.87 8.67
C ARG A 80 -10.41 -0.02 8.73
N HIS A 81 -10.31 -1.20 8.12
CA HIS A 81 -11.34 -2.24 8.12
C HIS A 81 -10.70 -3.57 8.48
N ALA A 82 -11.36 -4.36 9.34
CA ALA A 82 -10.82 -5.62 9.82
C ALA A 82 -10.50 -6.59 8.68
N GLY A 83 -9.32 -7.20 8.72
CA GLY A 83 -8.89 -8.22 7.75
C GLY A 83 -8.64 -7.72 6.32
N LEU A 84 -8.70 -6.40 6.08
CA LEU A 84 -8.52 -5.81 4.76
C LEU A 84 -7.25 -4.93 4.70
N PRO A 85 -6.65 -4.73 3.51
CA PRO A 85 -5.45 -3.90 3.37
C PRO A 85 -5.70 -2.44 3.77
N ASN A 86 -4.83 -1.84 4.57
CA ASN A 86 -4.94 -0.43 4.96
C ASN A 86 -5.00 0.51 3.75
N TYR A 87 -4.15 0.28 2.75
CA TYR A 87 -4.11 1.11 1.55
C TYR A 87 -4.66 0.37 0.33
N LEU A 88 -5.40 1.08 -0.50
CA LEU A 88 -5.72 0.65 -1.86
C LEU A 88 -4.70 1.20 -2.82
N ILE A 89 -4.32 0.40 -3.81
CA ILE A 89 -3.56 0.88 -4.96
C ILE A 89 -4.56 1.66 -5.81
N PRO A 90 -4.31 2.93 -6.15
CA PRO A 90 -5.17 3.70 -7.02
C PRO A 90 -5.08 3.15 -8.44
N CYS A 91 -5.85 2.09 -8.70
CA CYS A 91 -6.13 1.63 -10.04
C CYS A 91 -7.17 2.58 -10.63
N TRP A 92 -6.77 3.46 -11.53
CA TRP A 92 -7.71 4.38 -12.19
C TRP A 92 -8.70 3.65 -13.11
N ASN A 93 -8.47 2.36 -13.41
CA ASN A 93 -9.34 1.56 -14.27
C ASN A 93 -9.38 0.08 -13.85
N GLN A 94 -10.42 -0.33 -13.09
CA GLN A 94 -10.61 -1.71 -12.60
C GLN A 94 -10.71 -2.78 -13.71
N GLN A 95 -10.74 -2.40 -14.99
CA GLN A 95 -10.71 -3.35 -16.11
C GLN A 95 -9.30 -3.79 -16.52
N GLN A 96 -8.27 -3.11 -16.03
CA GLN A 96 -6.86 -3.40 -16.35
C GLN A 96 -6.00 -3.61 -15.09
N CYS A 97 -6.66 -3.76 -13.94
CA CYS A 97 -6.18 -4.50 -12.78
C CYS A 97 -6.98 -5.81 -12.73
#